data_AF-A0A2U3KJD6-F1
#
_entry.id   AF-A0A2U3KJD6-F1
#
_cell.length_a   1.000
_cell.length_b   1.000
_cell.length_c   1.000
_cell.angle_alpha   90.00
_cell.angle_beta   90.00
_cell.angle_gamma   90.00
#
_symmetry.space_group_name_H-M   'P 1'
#
loop_
_entity.id
_entity.type
_entity.pdbx_description
1 polymer ?
#
loop_
_entity_poly.entity_id
_entity_poly.type
_entity_poly.pdbx_seq_one_letter_code
_entity_poly.pdbx_strand_id
1 'polypeptide(L)'
;MTQSLGELESIVRKKICMLCTERTADGECGLEEPTGCALFRLFPQVALAIQSVQSDDVGPYIEAIRRNVCSVCNEQAPDGSCETRQMVQCALDAYLLLVVDAIEEATGKTFDKRRIGLAGGSTVSLGPQIQL
;
A
#
# COMPACT_ATOMS: atom_id res chain seq x y z
N MET A 1 22.10 2.59 5.46
CA MET A 1 22.45 2.99 4.07
C MET A 1 21.24 3.72 3.53
N THR A 2 21.40 4.93 3.03
CA THR A 2 20.29 5.65 2.40
C THR A 2 20.14 5.08 0.99
N GLN A 3 19.11 4.27 0.76
CA GLN A 3 18.79 3.78 -0.59
C GLN A 3 18.44 4.98 -1.47
N SER A 4 18.92 4.99 -2.71
CA SER A 4 18.48 5.99 -3.69
C SER A 4 17.01 5.75 -4.05
N LEU A 5 16.35 6.81 -4.56
CA LEU A 5 14.94 6.71 -4.96
C LEU A 5 14.72 5.65 -6.06
N GLY A 6 15.65 5.56 -7.02
CA GLY A 6 15.57 4.55 -8.10
C GLY A 6 15.77 3.11 -7.62
N GLU A 7 16.62 2.90 -6.60
CA GLU A 7 16.77 1.60 -5.96
C GLU A 7 15.49 1.21 -5.20
N LEU A 8 14.90 2.14 -4.43
CA LEU A 8 13.62 1.92 -3.78
C LEU A 8 12.52 1.58 -4.78
N GLU A 9 12.45 2.32 -5.89
CA GLU A 9 11.45 2.03 -6.94
C GLU A 9 11.64 0.63 -7.51
N SER A 10 12.88 0.22 -7.78
CA SER A 10 13.21 -1.10 -8.30
C SER A 10 12.83 -2.22 -7.33
N ILE A 11 13.06 -2.02 -6.02
CA ILE A 11 12.68 -2.97 -4.97
C ILE A 11 11.15 -3.10 -4.91
N VAL A 12 10.44 -1.98 -4.86
CA VAL A 12 8.97 -1.97 -4.81
C VAL A 12 8.39 -2.60 -6.07
N ARG A 13 8.92 -2.27 -7.25
CA ARG A 13 8.51 -2.86 -8.54
C ARG A 13 8.62 -4.37 -8.53
N LYS A 14 9.79 -4.91 -8.16
CA LYS A 14 10.00 -6.36 -8.08
C LYS A 14 9.03 -7.06 -7.12
N LYS A 15 8.73 -6.44 -5.97
CA LYS A 15 7.88 -7.05 -4.94
C LYS A 15 6.39 -6.96 -5.30
N ILE A 16 5.94 -5.82 -5.81
CA ILE A 16 4.52 -5.55 -6.06
C ILE A 16 4.06 -6.09 -7.42
N CYS A 17 4.84 -5.91 -8.50
CA CYS A 17 4.41 -6.34 -9.84
C CYS A 17 4.22 -7.86 -9.92
N MET A 18 5.02 -8.64 -9.21
CA MET A 18 4.87 -10.10 -9.11
C MET A 18 3.55 -10.56 -8.47
N LEU A 19 2.88 -9.69 -7.71
CA LEU A 19 1.65 -9.98 -6.97
C LEU A 19 0.44 -9.21 -7.51
N CYS A 20 0.69 -8.22 -8.38
CA CYS A 20 -0.33 -7.35 -8.94
C CYS A 20 -1.38 -8.15 -9.73
N THR A 21 -2.64 -7.70 -9.71
CA THR A 21 -3.72 -8.24 -10.56
C THR A 21 -3.45 -8.03 -12.04
N GLU A 22 -2.77 -6.93 -12.38
CA GLU A 22 -2.39 -6.56 -13.74
C GLU A 22 -1.18 -7.33 -14.27
N ARG A 23 -0.62 -8.29 -13.52
CA ARG A 23 0.60 -8.97 -13.95
C ARG A 23 0.35 -9.94 -15.10
N THR A 24 1.35 -10.11 -15.96
CA THR A 24 1.36 -11.18 -16.95
C THR A 24 1.58 -12.54 -16.29
N ALA A 25 1.36 -13.64 -17.03
CA ALA A 25 1.68 -14.99 -16.54
C ALA A 25 3.17 -15.15 -16.14
N ASP A 26 4.05 -14.36 -16.73
CA ASP A 26 5.49 -14.34 -16.45
C ASP A 26 5.87 -13.46 -15.24
N GLY A 27 4.90 -12.78 -14.61
CA GLY A 27 5.11 -11.92 -13.44
C GLY A 27 5.49 -10.47 -13.76
N GLU A 28 5.47 -10.09 -15.04
CA GLU A 28 5.75 -8.73 -15.51
C GLU A 28 4.52 -7.83 -15.42
N CYS A 29 4.70 -6.51 -15.56
CA CYS A 29 3.57 -5.58 -15.62
C CYS A 29 2.79 -5.77 -16.94
N GLY A 30 1.50 -6.11 -16.84
CA GLY A 30 0.62 -6.31 -18.00
C GLY A 30 -0.18 -5.07 -18.41
N LEU A 31 0.05 -3.90 -17.79
CA LEU A 31 -0.52 -2.65 -18.26
C LEU A 31 0.09 -2.29 -19.62
N GLU A 32 -0.74 -1.82 -20.55
CA GLU A 32 -0.28 -1.32 -21.86
C GLU A 32 0.72 -0.17 -21.69
N GLU A 33 0.49 0.69 -20.69
CA GLU A 33 1.41 1.75 -20.28
C GLU A 33 1.85 1.54 -18.81
N PRO A 34 2.99 0.86 -18.56
CA PRO A 34 3.48 0.61 -17.19
C PRO A 34 3.77 1.88 -16.38
N THR A 35 4.07 3.00 -17.05
CA THR A 35 4.25 4.33 -16.45
C THR A 35 2.94 4.95 -15.95
N GLY A 36 1.79 4.44 -16.41
CA GLY A 36 0.46 4.86 -15.97
C GLY A 36 0.07 4.33 -14.59
N CYS A 37 0.77 3.33 -14.05
CA CYS A 37 0.51 2.80 -12.72
C CYS A 37 0.68 3.90 -11.65
N ALA A 38 -0.41 4.24 -10.94
CA ALA A 38 -0.43 5.34 -9.97
C ALA A 38 0.66 5.23 -8.88
N LEU A 39 1.02 4.00 -8.49
CA LEU A 39 2.12 3.74 -7.56
C LEU A 39 3.46 4.24 -8.09
N PHE A 40 3.78 3.97 -9.36
CA PHE A 40 5.07 4.32 -9.95
C PHE A 40 5.09 5.74 -10.53
N ARG A 41 3.97 6.23 -11.07
CA ARG A 41 3.82 7.61 -11.53
C ARG A 41 4.07 8.63 -10.41
N LEU A 42 3.65 8.31 -9.19
CA LEU A 42 3.79 9.15 -8.00
C LEU A 42 4.80 8.56 -7.01
N PHE A 43 5.73 7.72 -7.47
CA PHE A 43 6.65 7.01 -6.58
C PHE A 43 7.47 7.92 -5.66
N PRO A 44 8.01 9.08 -6.11
CA PRO A 44 8.72 9.99 -5.22
C PRO A 44 7.88 10.42 -4.02
N GLN A 45 6.61 10.77 -4.26
CA GLN A 45 5.66 11.19 -3.22
C GLN A 45 5.29 10.03 -2.31
N VAL A 46 5.12 8.82 -2.86
CA VAL A 46 4.86 7.59 -2.08
C VAL A 46 6.01 7.29 -1.12
N ALA A 47 7.25 7.27 -1.64
CA ALA A 47 8.44 7.00 -0.84
C ALA A 47 8.64 8.04 0.28
N LEU A 48 8.41 9.32 -0.01
CA LEU A 48 8.47 10.39 1.00
C LEU A 48 7.37 10.27 2.05
N ALA A 49 6.13 10.02 1.62
CA ALA A 49 5.00 9.87 2.54
C ALA A 49 5.21 8.71 3.52
N ILE A 50 5.68 7.56 3.03
CA ILE A 50 5.96 6.39 3.88
C ILE A 50 7.11 6.67 4.84
N GLN A 51 8.25 7.17 4.33
CA GLN A 51 9.43 7.42 5.19
C GLN A 51 9.18 8.50 6.26
N SER A 52 8.23 9.41 6.03
CA SER A 52 7.83 10.45 7.00
C SER A 52 7.07 9.90 8.21
N VAL A 53 6.54 8.68 8.12
CA VAL A 53 5.78 8.04 9.19
C VAL A 53 6.74 7.30 10.13
N GLN A 54 6.45 7.39 11.43
CA GLN A 54 7.11 6.64 12.50
C GLN A 54 6.03 5.95 13.33
N SER A 55 5.57 4.80 12.85
CA SER A 55 4.50 4.04 13.50
C SER A 55 4.55 2.57 13.09
N ASP A 56 4.13 1.69 13.99
CA ASP A 56 3.87 0.28 13.73
C ASP A 56 2.43 0.02 13.23
N ASP A 57 1.58 1.04 13.27
CA ASP A 57 0.17 0.92 12.88
C ASP A 57 -0.02 1.37 11.43
N VAL A 58 -0.94 0.71 10.71
CA VAL A 58 -1.21 1.04 9.29
C VAL A 58 -1.91 2.39 9.10
N GLY A 59 -2.71 2.83 10.08
CA GLY A 59 -3.52 4.06 10.00
C GLY A 59 -2.71 5.31 9.61
N PRO A 60 -1.60 5.62 10.31
CA PRO A 60 -0.73 6.74 9.97
C PRO A 60 -0.18 6.70 8.52
N TYR A 61 0.13 5.51 7.99
CA TYR A 61 0.56 5.38 6.59
C TYR A 61 -0.59 5.68 5.62
N ILE A 62 -1.79 5.17 5.88
CA ILE A 62 -2.99 5.48 5.07
C ILE A 62 -3.23 6.99 5.03
N GLU A 63 -3.15 7.65 6.19
CA GLU A 63 -3.35 9.10 6.25
C GLU A 63 -2.25 9.88 5.51
N ALA A 64 -0.99 9.49 5.66
CA ALA A 64 0.13 10.13 4.96
C ALA A 64 -0.02 9.99 3.43
N ILE A 65 -0.43 8.82 2.94
CA ILE A 65 -0.70 8.58 1.53
C ILE A 65 -1.88 9.43 1.05
N ARG A 66 -2.99 9.46 1.79
CA ARG A 66 -4.17 10.27 1.41
C ARG A 66 -3.83 11.76 1.35
N ARG A 67 -3.08 12.28 2.32
CA ARG A 67 -2.72 13.70 2.40
C ARG A 67 -1.67 14.12 1.37
N ASN A 68 -0.64 13.29 1.13
CA ASN A 68 0.54 13.71 0.37
C ASN A 68 0.61 13.13 -1.05
N VAL A 69 -0.08 12.02 -1.32
CA VAL A 69 -0.06 11.34 -2.62
C VAL A 69 -1.40 11.48 -3.32
N CYS A 70 -2.51 11.13 -2.64
CA CYS A 70 -3.82 11.18 -3.28
C CYS A 70 -4.23 12.60 -3.67
N SER A 71 -3.91 13.60 -2.84
CA SER A 71 -4.26 15.01 -3.06
C SER A 71 -3.71 15.62 -4.35
N VAL A 72 -2.65 15.01 -4.90
CA VAL A 72 -2.01 15.41 -6.17
C VAL A 72 -2.24 14.36 -7.28
N CYS A 73 -3.05 13.33 -7.01
CA CYS A 73 -3.37 12.29 -7.96
C CYS A 73 -4.55 12.71 -8.83
N ASN A 74 -4.41 12.60 -10.15
CA ASN A 74 -5.46 12.96 -11.11
C ASN A 74 -6.76 12.15 -10.96
N GLU A 75 -6.69 10.99 -10.29
CA GLU A 75 -7.85 10.13 -10.01
C GLU A 75 -8.70 10.60 -8.81
N GLN A 76 -8.19 11.53 -8.00
CA GLN A 76 -8.94 12.06 -6.86
C GLN A 76 -9.83 13.23 -7.33
N ALA A 77 -11.12 13.11 -7.09
CA ALA A 77 -12.08 14.17 -7.35
C ALA A 77 -11.90 15.33 -6.35
N PRO A 78 -12.38 16.55 -6.67
CA PRO A 78 -12.22 17.72 -5.79
C PRO A 78 -12.84 17.58 -4.40
N ASP A 79 -13.82 16.68 -4.24
CA ASP A 79 -14.45 16.36 -2.95
C ASP A 79 -13.67 15.33 -2.11
N GLY A 80 -12.52 14.88 -2.61
CA GLY A 80 -11.65 13.89 -1.98
C GLY A 80 -12.02 12.43 -2.28
N SER A 81 -13.12 12.17 -3.00
CA SER A 81 -13.48 10.82 -3.45
C SER A 81 -12.52 10.33 -4.54
N CYS A 82 -12.48 9.01 -4.76
CA CYS A 82 -11.66 8.40 -5.81
C CYS A 82 -12.26 7.05 -6.20
N GLU A 83 -12.71 6.96 -7.44
CA GLU A 83 -13.41 5.78 -7.96
C GLU A 83 -12.49 4.57 -8.02
N THR A 84 -11.24 4.73 -8.47
CA THR A 84 -10.26 3.64 -8.54
C THR A 84 -9.95 3.02 -7.18
N ARG A 85 -9.99 3.80 -6.08
CA ARG A 85 -9.90 3.25 -4.72
C ARG A 85 -11.17 2.49 -4.33
N GLN A 86 -12.34 3.05 -4.61
CA GLN A 86 -13.62 2.41 -4.30
C GLN A 86 -13.80 1.07 -5.04
N MET A 87 -13.25 0.96 -6.24
CA MET A 87 -13.24 -0.26 -7.05
C MET A 87 -12.04 -1.19 -6.75
N VAL A 88 -11.16 -0.84 -5.81
CA VAL A 88 -9.96 -1.62 -5.45
C VAL A 88 -9.01 -1.82 -6.65
N GLN A 89 -8.98 -0.86 -7.58
CA GLN A 89 -8.14 -0.87 -8.78
C GLN A 89 -6.86 -0.03 -8.61
N CYS A 90 -6.81 0.84 -7.60
CA CYS A 90 -5.61 1.61 -7.30
C CYS A 90 -4.52 0.69 -6.72
N ALA A 91 -3.46 0.40 -7.49
CA ALA A 91 -2.36 -0.47 -7.05
C ALA A 91 -1.70 0.01 -5.74
N LEU A 92 -1.59 1.33 -5.53
CA LEU A 92 -1.06 1.87 -4.27
C LEU A 92 -1.96 1.55 -3.07
N ASP A 93 -3.29 1.62 -3.24
CA ASP A 93 -4.25 1.35 -2.17
C ASP A 93 -4.40 -0.16 -1.91
N ALA A 94 -4.59 -0.94 -2.98
CA ALA A 94 -4.77 -2.39 -2.94
C ALA A 94 -3.55 -3.12 -2.35
N TYR A 95 -2.34 -2.62 -2.60
CA TYR A 95 -1.10 -3.22 -2.14
C TYR A 95 -0.37 -2.39 -1.08
N LEU A 96 -1.05 -1.44 -0.43
CA LEU A 96 -0.44 -0.46 0.48
C LEU A 96 0.48 -1.11 1.52
N LEU A 97 0.01 -2.18 2.18
CA LEU A 97 0.79 -2.87 3.22
C LEU A 97 2.10 -3.46 2.70
N LEU A 98 2.09 -4.00 1.48
CA LEU A 98 3.28 -4.55 0.85
C LEU A 98 4.24 -3.45 0.39
N VAL A 99 3.70 -2.31 -0.05
CA VAL A 99 4.49 -1.13 -0.42
C VAL A 99 5.19 -0.53 0.81
N VAL A 100 4.45 -0.34 1.90
CA VAL A 100 4.99 0.14 3.19
C VAL A 100 6.11 -0.80 3.66
N ASP A 101 5.83 -2.09 3.72
CA ASP A 101 6.81 -3.09 4.12
C ASP A 101 8.07 -3.08 3.25
N ALA A 102 7.92 -3.00 1.92
CA ALA A 102 9.06 -2.94 1.01
C ALA A 102 9.97 -1.73 1.26
N ILE A 103 9.38 -0.56 1.48
CA ILE A 103 10.14 0.69 1.69
C ILE A 103 10.77 0.71 3.09
N GLU A 104 10.03 0.33 4.12
CA GLU A 104 10.56 0.26 5.49
C GLU A 104 11.72 -0.75 5.56
N GLU A 105 11.53 -1.98 5.02
CA GLU A 105 12.56 -3.02 4.96
C GLU A 105 13.83 -2.52 4.24
N ALA A 106 13.66 -1.88 3.08
CA ALA A 106 14.77 -1.34 2.30
C ALA A 106 15.51 -0.18 2.99
N THR A 107 14.82 0.58 3.85
CA THR A 107 15.38 1.70 4.61
C THR A 107 15.85 1.32 6.01
N GLY A 108 15.76 0.03 6.38
CA GLY A 108 16.23 -0.49 7.67
C GLY A 108 15.27 -0.24 8.83
N LYS A 109 14.01 0.09 8.54
CA LYS A 109 12.93 0.10 9.52
C LYS A 109 12.12 -1.20 9.38
N THR A 110 11.56 -1.71 10.48
CA THR A 110 10.74 -2.93 10.44
C THR A 110 9.30 -2.60 10.81
N PHE A 111 8.41 -2.66 9.83
CA PHE A 111 6.97 -2.60 10.06
C PHE A 111 6.46 -3.98 10.53
N ASP A 112 5.98 -4.09 11.77
CA ASP A 112 5.52 -5.39 12.30
C ASP A 112 4.13 -5.76 11.75
N LYS A 113 4.13 -6.50 10.63
CA LYS A 113 2.92 -7.04 10.00
C LYS A 113 2.03 -7.87 10.93
N ARG A 114 2.58 -8.44 12.01
CA ARG A 114 1.81 -9.28 12.95
C ARG A 114 0.81 -8.48 13.77
N ARG A 115 0.98 -7.15 13.86
CA ARG A 115 0.08 -6.26 14.61
C ARG A 115 -1.16 -5.83 13.82
N ILE A 116 -1.19 -6.09 12.51
CA ILE A 116 -2.32 -5.75 11.61
C ILE A 116 -3.61 -6.51 12.01
N GLY A 117 -3.49 -7.63 12.75
CA GLY A 117 -4.62 -8.46 13.17
C GLY A 117 -5.30 -8.07 14.50
N LEU A 118 -4.77 -7.13 15.29
CA LEU A 118 -5.31 -6.82 16.62
C LEU A 118 -6.42 -5.75 16.62
N ALA A 119 -6.63 -5.04 15.52
CA ALA A 119 -7.67 -4.02 15.41
C ALA A 119 -8.98 -4.52 14.74
N GLY A 120 -9.04 -5.77 14.29
CA GLY A 120 -10.16 -6.31 13.50
C GLY A 120 -10.76 -7.64 13.97
N GLY A 121 -10.36 -8.14 15.14
CA GLY A 121 -10.92 -9.36 15.71
C GLY A 121 -12.22 -9.07 16.46
N SER A 122 -13.37 -9.21 15.81
CA SER A 122 -14.66 -9.35 16.50
C SER A 122 -14.54 -10.50 17.51
N THR A 123 -14.56 -10.19 18.79
CA THR A 123 -14.75 -11.19 19.85
C THR A 123 -16.16 -11.74 19.71
N VAL A 124 -16.34 -12.80 18.91
CA VAL A 124 -17.56 -13.59 18.98
C VAL A 124 -17.52 -14.32 20.31
N SER A 125 -18.20 -13.76 21.30
CA SER A 125 -18.53 -14.46 22.53
C SER A 125 -19.49 -15.59 22.15
N LEU A 126 -18.97 -16.81 22.06
CA LEU A 126 -19.83 -18.00 21.96
C LEU A 126 -20.59 -18.10 23.29
N GLY A 127 -21.88 -17.76 23.26
CA GLY A 127 -22.78 -17.96 24.38
C GLY A 127 -22.93 -19.45 24.74
N PRO A 128 -23.39 -19.79 25.95
CA PRO A 128 -23.40 -21.16 26.44
C PRO A 128 -24.38 -22.00 25.64
N GLN A 129 -23.95 -23.19 25.20
CA GLN A 129 -24.82 -24.14 24.52
C GLN A 129 -25.91 -24.63 25.49
N ILE A 130 -27.17 -24.48 25.08
CA ILE A 130 -28.33 -25.06 25.77
C ILE A 130 -28.27 -26.58 25.57
N GLN A 131 -28.23 -27.30 26.68
CA GLN A 131 -28.30 -28.75 26.74
C GLN A 131 -29.77 -29.19 26.72
N LEU A 132 -30.15 -29.98 25.72
CA LEU A 132 -31.43 -30.69 25.64
C LEU A 132 -31.30 -32.07 26.27
#